data_AF-A0A7X9LYL8-F1
#
_entry.id   AF-A0A7X9LYL8-F1
#
_cell.length_a   1.000
_cell.length_b   1.000
_cell.length_c   1.000
_cell.angle_alpha   90.00
_cell.angle_beta   90.00
_cell.angle_gamma   90.00
#
_symmetry.space_group_name_H-M   'P 1'
#
loop_
_entity.id
_entity.type
_entity.pdbx_description
1 polymer ?
#
loop_
_entity_poly.entity_id
_entity_poly.type
_entity_poly.pdbx_seq_one_letter_code
_entity_poly.pdbx_strand_id
1 'polypeptide(L)'
;MLKTRTEQEWVTDYIKGKEHPLPVVLGTKGTWTGNGKPMIILIAFSHEDVLTLGEIYGVAHHPVRVMEEKSVTYYAINIINKKKVKTIIQEWQA
;
A
#
# COMPACT_ATOMS: atom_id res chain seq x y z
N MET A 1 7.33 13.41 -19.96
CA MET A 1 6.17 12.88 -19.21
C MET A 1 6.69 11.94 -18.13
N LEU A 2 6.49 12.26 -16.85
CA LEU A 2 6.76 11.30 -15.77
C LEU A 2 5.78 10.13 -15.96
N LYS A 3 6.29 8.92 -16.23
CA LYS A 3 5.48 7.72 -16.37
C LYS A 3 4.94 7.38 -14.99
N THR A 4 3.72 7.81 -14.68
CA THR A 4 3.04 7.51 -13.41
C THR A 4 2.68 6.03 -13.41
N ARG A 5 3.38 5.24 -12.59
CA ARG A 5 3.09 3.82 -12.38
C ARG A 5 1.90 3.68 -11.44
N THR A 6 0.95 2.81 -11.78
CA THR A 6 -0.21 2.53 -10.92
C THR A 6 0.17 1.61 -9.75
N GLU A 7 -0.69 1.53 -8.72
CA GLU A 7 -0.52 0.56 -7.63
C GLU A 7 -0.44 -0.88 -8.17
N GLN A 8 -1.33 -1.24 -9.10
CA GLN A 8 -1.39 -2.57 -9.69
C GLN A 8 -0.14 -2.90 -10.50
N GLU A 9 0.34 -1.95 -11.32
CA GLU A 9 1.61 -2.09 -12.02
C GLU A 9 2.76 -2.23 -11.03
N TRP A 10 2.72 -1.49 -9.92
CA TRP A 10 3.72 -1.62 -8.87
C TRP A 10 3.78 -3.01 -8.25
N VAL A 11 2.63 -3.49 -7.79
CA VAL A 11 2.50 -4.81 -7.18
C VAL A 11 2.93 -5.88 -8.16
N THR A 12 2.50 -5.78 -9.43
CA THR A 12 2.82 -6.76 -10.49
C THR A 12 4.33 -6.93 -10.70
N ASP A 13 5.14 -5.87 -10.73
CA ASP A 13 6.59 -6.09 -10.85
C ASP A 13 7.23 -6.46 -9.50
N TYR A 14 6.65 -6.06 -8.36
CA TYR A 14 7.18 -6.44 -7.04
C TYR A 14 7.11 -7.95 -6.80
N ILE A 15 6.00 -8.59 -7.20
CA ILE A 15 5.81 -10.04 -7.07
C ILE A 15 6.59 -10.83 -8.11
N LYS A 16 7.05 -10.19 -9.19
CA LYS A 16 7.64 -10.89 -10.33
C LYS A 16 8.92 -11.60 -9.90
N GLY A 17 8.92 -12.93 -10.01
CA GLY A 17 10.06 -13.77 -9.60
C GLY A 17 10.15 -14.03 -8.10
N LYS A 18 9.13 -13.69 -7.31
CA LYS A 18 9.04 -14.03 -5.88
C LYS A 18 8.06 -15.19 -5.69
N GLU A 19 8.53 -16.25 -5.04
CA GLU A 19 7.69 -17.38 -4.64
C GLU A 19 6.82 -17.03 -3.41
N HIS A 20 7.41 -16.27 -2.48
CA HIS A 20 6.74 -15.81 -1.25
C HIS A 20 6.91 -14.29 -1.08
N PRO A 21 6.06 -13.47 -1.71
CA PRO A 21 6.14 -12.03 -1.58
C PRO A 21 5.76 -11.58 -0.17
N LEU A 22 6.61 -10.76 0.46
CA LEU A 22 6.34 -10.20 1.79
C LEU A 22 5.37 -9.02 1.70
N PRO A 23 4.55 -8.78 2.75
CA PRO A 23 3.77 -7.56 2.88
C PRO A 23 4.64 -6.30 2.78
N VAL A 24 4.07 -5.22 2.24
CA VAL A 24 4.79 -3.98 2.00
C VAL A 24 3.96 -2.76 2.41
N VAL A 25 4.68 -1.71 2.79
CA VAL A 25 4.09 -0.43 3.12
C VAL A 25 4.60 0.60 2.13
N LEU A 26 3.68 1.15 1.32
CA LEU A 26 4.01 2.08 0.26
C LEU A 26 3.60 3.48 0.66
N GLY A 27 4.59 4.37 0.80
CA GLY A 27 4.32 5.80 0.92
C GLY A 27 4.38 6.49 -0.43
N THR A 28 3.38 7.31 -0.70
CA THR A 28 3.33 8.12 -1.92
C THR A 28 3.50 9.59 -1.55
N LYS A 29 4.29 10.34 -2.35
CA LYS A 29 4.33 11.80 -2.29
C LYS A 29 3.16 12.43 -3.08
N GLY A 30 2.07 11.69 -3.28
CA GLY A 30 0.95 12.07 -4.15
C GLY A 30 1.10 11.68 -5.62
N THR A 31 2.07 10.82 -5.95
CA THR A 31 2.41 10.47 -7.34
C THR A 31 1.68 9.24 -7.90
N TRP A 32 0.96 8.49 -7.05
CA TRP A 32 0.34 7.20 -7.43
C TRP A 32 -1.16 7.31 -7.69
N THR A 33 -1.79 8.42 -7.30
CA THR A 33 -3.23 8.62 -7.37
C THR A 33 -3.57 9.86 -8.17
N GLY A 34 -4.65 9.78 -8.95
CA GLY A 34 -5.13 10.90 -9.78
C GLY A 34 -5.54 12.15 -9.00
N ASN A 35 -5.52 12.13 -7.66
CA ASN A 35 -5.84 13.27 -6.81
C ASN A 35 -4.61 14.04 -6.30
N GLY A 36 -3.39 13.58 -6.58
CA GLY A 36 -2.15 14.28 -6.21
C GLY A 36 -1.84 14.34 -4.71
N LYS A 37 -2.57 13.60 -3.87
CA LYS A 37 -2.45 13.70 -2.40
C LYS A 37 -1.56 12.60 -1.83
N PRO A 38 -0.63 12.92 -0.91
CA PRO A 38 0.13 11.91 -0.18
C PRO A 38 -0.76 10.90 0.53
N MET A 39 -0.38 9.64 0.47
CA MET A 39 -1.07 8.54 1.16
C MET A 39 -0.11 7.41 1.48
N ILE A 40 -0.48 6.59 2.45
CA ILE A 40 0.17 5.30 2.70
C ILE A 40 -0.77 4.18 2.24
N ILE A 41 -0.23 3.17 1.57
CA ILE A 41 -0.93 1.97 1.14
C ILE A 41 -0.24 0.79 1.83
N LEU A 42 -0.98 0.10 2.71
CA LEU A 42 -0.55 -1.16 3.30
C LEU A 42 -0.94 -2.26 2.31
N ILE A 43 -0.02 -3.12 1.90
CA ILE A 43 -0.28 -4.21 0.95
C ILE A 43 0.18 -5.52 1.55
N ALA A 44 -0.66 -6.55 1.45
CA ALA A 44 -0.27 -7.91 1.79
C ALA A 44 -0.87 -8.93 0.82
N PHE A 45 -0.34 -10.14 0.83
CA PHE A 45 -0.73 -11.24 -0.06
C PHE A 45 -1.63 -12.27 0.65
N SER A 46 -2.02 -11.98 1.88
CA SER A 46 -3.06 -12.67 2.63
C SER A 46 -3.94 -11.65 3.38
N HIS A 47 -5.15 -12.07 3.75
CA HIS A 47 -6.06 -11.21 4.50
C HIS A 47 -5.55 -10.95 5.93
N GLU A 48 -5.02 -11.97 6.58
CA GLU A 48 -4.49 -11.88 7.95
C GLU A 48 -3.29 -10.92 8.04
N ASP A 49 -2.40 -10.97 7.05
CA ASP A 49 -1.23 -10.08 7.02
C ASP A 49 -1.64 -8.61 6.85
N VAL A 50 -2.65 -8.32 6.02
CA VAL A 50 -3.08 -6.92 5.84
C VAL A 50 -3.78 -6.39 7.09
N LEU A 51 -4.52 -7.24 7.81
CA LEU A 51 -5.12 -6.88 9.08
C LEU A 51 -4.06 -6.63 10.14
N THR A 52 -3.02 -7.47 10.19
CA THR A 52 -1.86 -7.30 11.08
C THR A 52 -1.13 -5.99 10.78
N LEU A 53 -0.88 -5.68 9.51
CA LEU A 53 -0.38 -4.34 9.13
C LEU A 53 -1.34 -3.24 9.57
N GLY A 54 -2.65 -3.44 9.40
CA GLY A 54 -3.67 -2.53 9.88
C GLY A 54 -3.56 -2.26 11.37
N GLU A 55 -3.35 -3.28 12.20
CA GLU A 55 -3.17 -3.14 13.66
C GLU A 55 -1.88 -2.39 14.01
N ILE A 56 -0.75 -2.76 13.40
CA ILE A 56 0.55 -2.10 13.59
C ILE A 56 0.45 -0.60 13.32
N TYR A 57 -0.23 -0.24 12.22
CA TYR A 57 -0.44 1.16 11.86
C TYR A 57 -1.68 1.79 12.50
N GLY A 58 -2.41 1.10 13.38
CA GLY A 58 -3.60 1.61 14.07
C GLY A 58 -4.75 2.01 13.13
N VAL A 59 -4.92 1.28 12.03
CA VAL A 59 -5.95 1.45 10.98
C VAL A 59 -6.70 0.14 10.70
N ALA A 60 -6.71 -0.82 11.61
CA ALA A 60 -7.42 -2.11 11.43
C ALA A 60 -8.93 -1.95 11.13
N HIS A 61 -9.54 -0.83 11.53
CA HIS A 61 -10.93 -0.49 11.24
C HIS A 61 -11.15 0.08 9.82
N HIS A 62 -10.08 0.37 9.07
CA HIS A 62 -10.20 0.84 7.70
C HIS A 62 -10.65 -0.31 6.78
N PRO A 63 -11.41 -0.02 5.71
CA PRO A 63 -11.83 -1.04 4.77
C PRO A 63 -10.62 -1.67 4.07
N VAL A 64 -10.58 -3.00 4.09
CA VAL A 64 -9.65 -3.79 3.28
C VAL A 64 -10.17 -3.84 1.84
N ARG A 65 -9.33 -3.44 0.90
CA ARG A 65 -9.57 -3.64 -0.54
C ARG A 65 -8.98 -4.97 -0.95
N VAL A 66 -9.75 -5.75 -1.70
CA VAL A 66 -9.26 -6.94 -2.41
C VAL A 66 -9.00 -6.53 -3.85
N MET A 67 -7.80 -6.83 -4.34
CA MET A 67 -7.37 -6.47 -5.68
C MET A 67 -6.97 -7.75 -6.40
N GLU A 68 -7.59 -7.97 -7.56
CA GLU A 68 -7.30 -9.11 -8.43
C GLU A 68 -6.69 -8.57 -9.72
N GLU A 69 -5.42 -8.85 -9.96
CA GLU A 69 -4.72 -8.47 -11.18
C GLU A 69 -4.01 -9.70 -11.76
N LYS A 70 -4.47 -10.13 -12.94
CA LYS A 70 -3.99 -11.32 -13.65
C LYS A 70 -4.04 -12.58 -12.77
N SER A 71 -2.88 -13.00 -12.24
CA SER A 71 -2.70 -14.22 -11.45
C SER A 71 -2.42 -13.94 -9.98
N VAL A 72 -2.56 -12.68 -9.53
CA VAL A 72 -2.29 -12.31 -8.15
C VAL A 72 -3.48 -11.59 -7.54
N THR A 73 -3.89 -12.13 -6.39
CA THR A 73 -4.79 -11.48 -5.46
C THR A 73 -3.95 -10.88 -4.35
N TYR A 74 -4.16 -9.60 -4.06
CA TYR A 74 -3.56 -8.92 -2.92
C TYR A 74 -4.60 -8.10 -2.18
N TYR A 75 -4.29 -7.80 -0.93
CA TYR A 75 -5.13 -7.04 -0.02
C TYR A 75 -4.46 -5.72 0.28
N ALA A 76 -5.24 -4.64 0.32
CA ALA A 76 -4.69 -3.31 0.56
C ALA A 76 -5.56 -2.46 1.51
N ILE A 77 -4.91 -1.72 2.41
CA ILE A 77 -5.55 -0.70 3.26
C ILE A 77 -4.96 0.66 2.91
N ASN A 78 -5.83 1.63 2.64
CA ASN A 78 -5.43 3.00 2.36
C ASN A 78 -5.49 3.86 3.63
N ILE A 79 -4.39 4.55 3.93
CA ILE A 79 -4.33 5.58 4.96
C ILE A 79 -4.28 6.95 4.26
N ILE A 80 -5.41 7.66 4.30
CA ILE A 80 -5.57 8.98 3.66
C ILE A 80 -5.66 10.14 4.67
N ASN A 81 -5.67 9.84 5.98
CA ASN A 81 -5.66 10.87 7.01
C ASN A 81 -4.33 11.63 6.95
N LYS A 82 -4.38 12.90 6.56
CA LYS A 82 -3.19 13.75 6.32
C LYS A 82 -2.24 13.81 7.52
N LYS A 83 -2.76 13.90 8.75
CA LYS A 83 -1.93 13.96 9.97
C LYS A 83 -1.16 12.65 10.13
N LYS A 84 -1.86 11.53 10.00
CA LYS A 84 -1.28 10.18 10.14
C LYS A 84 -0.26 9.87 9.04
N VAL A 85 -0.59 10.18 7.79
CA VAL A 85 0.33 10.04 6.65
C VAL A 85 1.62 10.83 6.89
N LYS A 86 1.50 12.08 7.35
CA LYS A 86 2.66 12.91 7.66
C LYS A 86 3.52 12.30 8.76
N THR A 87 2.90 11.83 9.85
CA THR A 87 3.60 11.16 10.96
C THR A 87 4.39 9.94 10.46
N ILE A 88 3.75 9.04 9.71
CA ILE A 88 4.41 7.84 9.18
C ILE A 88 5.60 8.20 8.27
N ILE A 89 5.42 9.18 7.37
CA ILE A 89 6.50 9.61 6.47
C ILE A 89 7.66 10.23 7.26
N GLN A 90 7.37 10.98 8.33
CA GLN A 90 8.41 11.57 9.19
C GLN A 90 9.19 10.50 9.95
N GLU A 91 8.53 9.46 10.46
CA GLU A 91 9.18 8.34 11.14
C GLU A 91 10.17 7.60 10.23
N TRP A 92 9.91 7.48 8.93
CA TRP A 92 10.83 6.84 7.98
C TRP A 92 12.05 7.70 7.60
N GLN A 93 12.04 8.99 7.93
CA GLN A 93 13.15 9.90 7.66
C GLN A 93 14.12 10.02 8.84
N ALA A 94 13.72 9.53 10.02
CA ALA A 94 14.53 9.48 11.22
C ALA A 94 15.49 8.28 11.19
#